data_AF-A0A2T1F6N5-F1
#
_entry.id   AF-A0A2T1F6N5-F1
#
_cell.length_a   1.000
_cell.length_b   1.000
_cell.length_c   1.000
_cell.angle_alpha   90.00
_cell.angle_beta   90.00
_cell.angle_gamma   90.00
#
_symmetry.space_group_name_H-M   'P 1'
#
loop_
_entity.id
_entity.type
_entity.pdbx_description
1 polymer ?
#
loop_
_entity_poly.entity_id
_entity_poly.type
_entity_poly.pdbx_seq_one_letter_code
_entity_poly.pdbx_strand_id
1 'polypeptide(L)'
;MNAPISPLSEWLASGIDPDLIALNIQTLSGDTPYPYLLYEINAASGRVHPDAQWRWARKHYSHIEHGGWWCNGIDPLNNWQPMYWGCFKPYQPRNAFDPKGKIKPVKYEHPPKSPTRAFFLQVPDHIWAKVAARYGVPIDPEDLGDGET
;
A
#
# COMPACT_ATOMS: atom_id res chain seq x y z
N MET A 1 -25.36 -6.66 -8.07
CA MET A 1 -23.93 -6.63 -7.66
C MET A 1 -23.74 -5.40 -6.80
N ASN A 2 -23.28 -5.55 -5.56
CA ASN A 2 -22.94 -4.39 -4.73
C ASN A 2 -21.67 -3.76 -5.33
N ALA A 3 -21.67 -2.44 -5.51
CA ALA A 3 -20.45 -1.73 -5.91
C ALA A 3 -19.34 -1.99 -4.89
N PRO A 4 -18.07 -2.14 -5.32
CA PRO A 4 -16.96 -2.24 -4.37
C PRO A 4 -16.96 -1.00 -3.46
N ILE A 5 -16.83 -1.23 -2.16
CA ILE A 5 -16.72 -0.15 -1.17
C ILE A 5 -15.45 0.62 -1.48
N SER A 6 -15.56 1.94 -1.61
CA SER A 6 -14.38 2.77 -1.86
C SER A 6 -13.38 2.64 -0.71
N PRO A 7 -12.06 2.71 -0.95
CA PRO A 7 -11.06 2.67 0.10
C PRO A 7 -11.34 3.72 1.18
N LEU A 8 -11.70 4.94 0.76
CA LEU A 8 -12.07 6.01 1.68
C LEU A 8 -13.24 5.61 2.59
N SER A 9 -14.30 5.03 2.05
CA SER A 9 -15.45 4.58 2.86
C SER A 9 -15.07 3.46 3.83
N GLU A 10 -14.23 2.51 3.43
CA GLU A 10 -13.77 1.41 4.29
C GLU A 10 -12.94 1.93 5.47
N TRP A 11 -12.01 2.84 5.19
CA TRP A 11 -11.10 3.39 6.19
C TRP A 11 -11.80 4.38 7.13
N LEU A 12 -12.67 5.24 6.61
CA LEU A 12 -13.51 6.13 7.43
C LEU A 12 -14.46 5.34 8.34
N ALA A 13 -15.07 4.25 7.84
CA ALA A 13 -15.90 3.38 8.67
C ALA A 13 -15.10 2.68 9.80
N SER A 14 -13.78 2.58 9.64
CA SER A 14 -12.86 2.07 10.66
C SER A 14 -12.38 3.15 11.64
N GLY A 15 -12.88 4.39 11.52
CA GLY A 15 -12.55 5.50 12.41
C GLY A 15 -11.18 6.12 12.16
N ILE A 16 -10.62 5.93 10.97
CA ILE A 16 -9.32 6.49 10.60
C ILE A 16 -9.47 7.94 10.15
N ASP A 17 -8.55 8.79 10.58
CA ASP A 17 -8.53 10.22 10.25
C ASP A 17 -8.44 10.44 8.73
N PRO A 18 -9.28 11.31 8.13
CA PRO A 18 -9.31 11.54 6.69
C PRO A 18 -7.97 12.00 6.10
N ASP A 19 -7.21 12.82 6.82
CA ASP A 19 -5.95 13.36 6.31
C ASP A 19 -4.85 12.29 6.39
N LEU A 20 -4.90 11.41 7.40
CA LEU A 20 -4.04 10.22 7.45
C LEU A 20 -4.30 9.28 6.26
N ILE A 21 -5.57 9.11 5.87
CA ILE A 21 -5.95 8.35 4.67
C ILE A 21 -5.40 9.05 3.43
N ALA A 22 -5.62 10.35 3.30
CA ALA A 22 -5.19 11.14 2.13
C ALA A 22 -3.67 11.10 1.90
N LEU A 23 -2.88 11.10 2.98
CA LEU A 23 -1.41 11.06 2.88
C LEU A 23 -0.85 9.69 2.51
N ASN A 24 -1.56 8.58 2.78
CA ASN A 24 -0.97 7.24 2.75
C ASN A 24 -1.71 6.23 1.86
N ILE A 25 -2.91 6.55 1.37
CA ILE A 25 -3.76 5.62 0.62
C ILE A 25 -3.99 6.11 -0.79
N GLN A 26 -3.65 5.25 -1.75
CA GLN A 26 -3.88 5.49 -3.17
C GLN A 26 -4.83 4.45 -3.76
N THR A 27 -5.85 4.89 -4.49
CA THR A 27 -6.70 3.98 -5.26
C THR A 27 -6.02 3.66 -6.59
N LEU A 28 -5.85 2.38 -6.90
CA LEU A 28 -5.25 1.92 -8.15
C LEU A 28 -6.22 1.00 -8.89
N SER A 29 -6.13 0.94 -10.22
CA SER A 29 -6.96 0.11 -11.10
C SER A 29 -6.36 -0.04 -12.50
N GLY A 30 -6.87 -1.01 -13.28
CA GLY A 30 -6.32 -1.34 -14.58
C GLY A 30 -4.86 -1.79 -14.45
N ASP A 31 -3.97 -1.27 -15.29
CA ASP A 31 -2.55 -1.64 -15.27
C ASP A 31 -1.75 -0.90 -14.17
N THR A 32 -2.33 0.10 -13.50
CA THR A 32 -1.60 0.95 -12.53
C THR A 32 -1.11 0.26 -11.25
N PRO A 33 -1.71 -0.84 -10.74
CA PRO A 33 -1.17 -1.55 -9.58
C PRO A 33 0.12 -2.34 -9.88
N TYR A 34 0.39 -2.70 -11.14
CA TYR A 34 1.53 -3.56 -11.47
C TYR A 34 2.90 -2.93 -11.13
N PRO A 35 3.19 -1.65 -11.45
CA PRO A 35 4.45 -1.04 -11.06
C PRO A 35 4.64 -0.92 -9.54
N TYR A 36 3.56 -0.76 -8.77
CA TYR A 36 3.62 -0.70 -7.31
C TYR A 36 3.89 -2.07 -6.70
N LEU A 37 3.19 -3.10 -7.18
CA LEU A 37 3.29 -4.44 -6.61
C LEU A 37 4.47 -5.23 -7.18
N LEU A 38 4.81 -5.06 -8.46
CA LEU A 38 5.80 -5.86 -9.18
C LEU A 38 7.01 -5.03 -9.64
N TYR A 39 7.48 -4.08 -8.83
CA TYR A 39 8.66 -3.28 -9.20
C TYR A 39 9.93 -4.15 -9.43
N GLU A 40 10.06 -5.30 -8.77
CA GLU A 40 11.11 -6.30 -9.02
C GLU A 40 10.61 -7.48 -9.91
N ILE A 41 9.87 -7.19 -10.99
CA ILE A 41 9.23 -8.22 -11.82
C ILE A 41 10.20 -9.27 -12.39
N ASN A 42 11.47 -8.91 -12.65
CA ASN A 42 12.49 -9.85 -13.11
C ASN A 42 12.76 -10.92 -12.04
N ALA A 43 13.02 -10.49 -10.79
CA ALA A 43 13.26 -11.40 -9.67
C ALA A 43 12.01 -12.23 -9.33
N ALA A 44 10.82 -11.63 -9.45
CA ALA A 44 9.55 -12.32 -9.19
C ALA A 44 9.21 -13.39 -10.23
N SER A 45 9.40 -13.07 -11.52
CA SER A 45 9.02 -13.94 -12.64
C SER A 45 10.11 -14.91 -13.08
N GLY A 46 11.37 -14.61 -12.80
CA GLY A 46 12.54 -15.30 -13.35
C GLY A 46 12.68 -15.12 -14.87
N ARG A 47 12.10 -14.07 -15.45
CA ARG A 47 12.10 -13.79 -16.89
C ARG A 47 12.86 -12.51 -17.19
N VAL A 48 13.64 -12.52 -18.27
CA VAL A 48 14.43 -11.35 -18.70
C VAL A 48 13.66 -10.47 -19.67
N HIS A 49 12.95 -11.07 -20.64
CA HIS A 49 12.24 -10.30 -21.67
C HIS A 49 10.94 -9.67 -21.14
N PRO A 50 10.68 -8.37 -21.40
CA PRO A 50 9.47 -7.67 -20.93
C PRO A 50 8.16 -8.38 -21.27
N ASP A 51 8.00 -8.88 -22.49
CA ASP A 51 6.77 -9.60 -22.90
C ASP A 51 6.54 -10.89 -22.11
N ALA A 52 7.62 -11.57 -21.71
CA ALA A 52 7.54 -12.77 -20.89
C ALA A 52 7.22 -12.42 -19.42
N GLN A 53 7.80 -11.34 -18.91
CA GLN A 53 7.47 -10.79 -17.59
C GLN A 53 6.00 -10.39 -17.51
N TRP A 54 5.50 -9.69 -18.51
CA TRP A 54 4.13 -9.18 -18.54
C TRP A 54 3.07 -10.28 -18.68
N ARG A 55 3.34 -11.28 -19.55
CA ARG A 55 2.51 -12.50 -19.60
C ARG A 55 2.49 -13.24 -18.27
N TRP A 56 3.62 -13.30 -17.56
CA TRP A 56 3.68 -13.89 -16.23
C TRP A 56 2.87 -13.07 -15.22
N ALA A 57 3.03 -11.74 -15.19
CA ALA A 57 2.31 -10.85 -14.29
C ALA A 57 0.80 -11.01 -14.46
N ARG A 58 0.29 -10.87 -15.68
CA ARG A 58 -1.14 -11.03 -15.97
C ARG A 58 -1.67 -12.42 -15.61
N LYS A 59 -0.89 -13.48 -15.87
CA LYS A 59 -1.28 -14.85 -15.49
C LYS A 59 -1.49 -15.02 -13.98
N HIS A 60 -0.72 -14.33 -13.14
CA HIS A 60 -0.73 -14.54 -11.69
C HIS A 60 -1.45 -13.43 -10.90
N TYR A 61 -1.56 -12.24 -11.48
CA TYR A 61 -1.99 -11.03 -10.79
C TYR A 61 -3.10 -10.24 -11.51
N SER A 62 -3.73 -10.75 -12.57
CA SER A 62 -4.80 -10.01 -13.28
C SER A 62 -5.97 -9.58 -12.38
N HIS A 63 -6.17 -10.21 -11.21
CA HIS A 63 -7.20 -9.80 -10.25
C HIS A 63 -6.99 -8.38 -9.71
N ILE A 64 -5.76 -7.87 -9.71
CA ILE A 64 -5.48 -6.50 -9.25
C ILE A 64 -6.00 -5.44 -10.23
N GLU A 65 -6.24 -5.81 -11.50
CA GLU A 65 -6.75 -4.90 -12.53
C GLU A 65 -8.18 -4.42 -12.23
N HIS A 66 -8.95 -5.21 -11.46
CA HIS A 66 -10.27 -4.82 -10.95
C HIS A 66 -10.21 -3.67 -9.93
N GLY A 67 -9.01 -3.29 -9.52
CA GLY A 67 -8.73 -2.19 -8.63
C GLY A 67 -8.66 -2.59 -7.17
N GLY A 68 -8.31 -1.60 -6.36
CA GLY A 68 -8.05 -1.76 -4.93
C GLY A 68 -7.38 -0.51 -4.39
N TRP A 69 -6.81 -0.63 -3.20
CA TRP A 69 -5.99 0.42 -2.62
C TRP A 69 -4.58 -0.04 -2.32
N TRP A 70 -3.64 0.87 -2.52
CA TRP A 70 -2.25 0.78 -2.12
C TRP A 70 -2.01 1.61 -0.86
N CYS A 71 -1.27 1.05 0.08
CA CYS A 71 -0.77 1.75 1.24
C CYS A 71 0.75 1.58 1.30
N ASN A 72 1.48 2.68 1.39
CA ASN A 72 2.90 2.71 1.71
C ASN A 72 3.18 3.85 2.68
N GLY A 73 4.26 3.69 3.44
CA GLY A 73 4.72 4.71 4.39
C GLY A 73 5.95 5.46 3.87
N ILE A 74 6.67 6.09 4.80
CA ILE A 74 7.99 6.68 4.63
C ILE A 74 9.07 5.69 5.09
N ASP A 75 10.26 5.79 4.49
CA ASP A 75 11.36 4.87 4.75
C ASP A 75 12.40 5.46 5.71
N PRO A 76 12.48 5.01 6.98
CA PRO A 76 13.48 5.51 7.93
C PRO A 76 14.92 5.17 7.55
N LEU A 77 15.13 4.22 6.63
CA LEU A 77 16.45 3.84 6.11
C LEU A 77 16.82 4.60 4.84
N ASN A 78 15.92 5.43 4.32
CA ASN A 78 16.11 6.22 3.10
C ASN A 78 15.63 7.65 3.29
N ASN A 79 16.13 8.32 4.33
CA ASN A 79 15.87 9.74 4.64
C ASN A 79 14.38 10.10 4.63
N TRP A 80 13.53 9.20 5.16
CA TRP A 80 12.07 9.38 5.26
C TRP A 80 11.38 9.66 3.92
N GLN A 81 12.01 9.30 2.79
CA GLN A 81 11.37 9.35 1.47
C GLN A 81 10.24 8.32 1.37
N PRO A 82 9.28 8.49 0.46
CA PRO A 82 8.24 7.50 0.22
C PRO A 82 8.82 6.10 0.04
N MET A 83 8.33 5.15 0.82
CA MET A 83 8.77 3.76 0.78
C MET A 83 8.21 3.08 -0.46
N TYR A 84 9.08 2.47 -1.28
CA TYR A 84 8.63 1.67 -2.43
C TYR A 84 7.85 0.42 -2.03
N TRP A 85 8.19 -0.18 -0.89
CA TRP A 85 7.46 -1.32 -0.34
C TRP A 85 6.14 -0.87 0.28
N GLY A 86 5.07 -1.62 0.01
CA GLY A 86 3.75 -1.36 0.55
C GLY A 86 2.83 -2.56 0.42
N CYS A 87 1.55 -2.32 0.66
CA CYS A 87 0.51 -3.34 0.63
C CYS A 87 -0.61 -2.93 -0.32
N PHE A 88 -0.96 -3.83 -1.24
CA PHE A 88 -2.13 -3.70 -2.09
C PHE A 88 -3.28 -4.55 -1.55
N LYS A 89 -4.45 -3.95 -1.31
CA LYS A 89 -5.69 -4.68 -1.06
C LYS A 89 -6.58 -4.62 -2.30
N PRO A 90 -6.72 -5.71 -3.07
CA PRO A 90 -7.63 -5.75 -4.21
C PRO A 90 -9.10 -5.72 -3.75
N TYR A 91 -9.98 -5.12 -4.55
CA TYR A 91 -11.43 -5.24 -4.37
C TYR A 91 -11.91 -6.68 -4.58
N GLN A 92 -11.21 -7.42 -5.45
CA GLN A 92 -11.47 -8.83 -5.73
C GLN A 92 -10.24 -9.67 -5.38
N PRO A 93 -10.11 -10.13 -4.12
CA PRO A 93 -9.03 -11.01 -3.71
C PRO A 93 -8.99 -12.29 -4.53
N ARG A 94 -7.79 -12.68 -4.99
CA ARG A 94 -7.59 -14.04 -5.51
C ARG A 94 -7.64 -15.06 -4.39
N ASN A 95 -7.91 -16.31 -4.76
CA ASN A 95 -7.87 -17.44 -3.84
C ASN A 95 -6.47 -18.11 -3.86
N ALA A 96 -6.02 -18.57 -2.69
CA ALA A 96 -4.81 -19.37 -2.54
C ALA A 96 -5.07 -20.53 -1.58
N PHE A 97 -4.31 -21.61 -1.72
CA PHE A 97 -4.32 -22.70 -0.75
C PHE A 97 -3.46 -22.31 0.45
N ASP A 98 -4.02 -22.45 1.65
CA ASP A 98 -3.24 -22.34 2.88
C ASP A 98 -2.37 -23.60 3.08
N PRO A 99 -1.44 -23.62 4.05
CA PRO A 99 -0.58 -24.78 4.31
C PRO A 99 -1.34 -26.07 4.67
N LYS A 100 -2.65 -25.99 4.98
CA LYS A 100 -3.53 -27.11 5.29
C LYS A 100 -4.40 -27.51 4.08
N GLY A 101 -4.16 -26.94 2.90
CA GLY A 101 -4.91 -27.21 1.68
C GLY A 101 -6.29 -26.57 1.61
N LYS A 102 -6.63 -25.63 2.51
CA LYS A 102 -7.90 -24.90 2.45
C LYS A 102 -7.78 -23.68 1.56
N ILE A 103 -8.77 -23.46 0.71
CA ILE A 103 -8.86 -22.24 -0.10
C ILE A 103 -9.16 -21.05 0.80
N LYS A 104 -8.33 -20.01 0.72
CA LYS A 104 -8.50 -18.73 1.41
C LYS A 104 -8.27 -17.56 0.46
N PRO A 105 -9.04 -16.46 0.61
CA PRO A 105 -8.78 -15.24 -0.13
C PRO A 105 -7.50 -14.58 0.36
N VAL A 106 -6.64 -14.17 -0.57
CA VAL A 106 -5.46 -13.34 -0.31
C VAL A 106 -5.91 -11.89 -0.26
N LYS A 107 -6.25 -11.43 0.95
CA LYS A 107 -6.77 -10.08 1.16
C LYS A 107 -5.72 -8.98 0.91
N TYR A 108 -4.45 -9.29 1.09
CA TYR A 108 -3.35 -8.34 1.03
C TYR A 108 -2.22 -8.93 0.20
N GLU A 109 -1.81 -8.20 -0.83
CA GLU A 109 -0.67 -8.53 -1.68
C GLU A 109 0.49 -7.60 -1.31
N HIS A 110 1.69 -8.18 -1.25
CA HIS A 110 2.93 -7.44 -1.04
C HIS A 110 3.87 -7.72 -2.21
N PRO A 111 4.85 -6.84 -2.47
CA PRO A 111 5.82 -7.06 -3.52
C PRO A 111 6.51 -8.43 -3.38
N PRO A 112 6.42 -9.30 -4.40
CA PRO A 112 7.00 -10.63 -4.34
C PRO A 112 8.53 -10.54 -4.38
N LYS A 113 9.19 -11.44 -3.65
CA LYS A 113 10.68 -11.50 -3.55
C LYS A 113 11.34 -10.25 -2.97
N SER A 114 10.55 -9.35 -2.39
CA SER A 114 11.05 -8.21 -1.62
C SER A 114 11.07 -8.52 -0.12
N PRO A 115 12.08 -8.06 0.65
CA PRO A 115 12.05 -8.13 2.10
C PRO A 115 10.83 -7.38 2.67
N THR A 116 10.17 -7.96 3.66
CA THR A 116 9.09 -7.31 4.39
C THR A 116 9.62 -6.07 5.12
N ARG A 117 8.85 -4.98 5.09
CA ARG A 117 9.14 -3.74 5.82
C ARG A 117 8.03 -3.45 6.83
N ALA A 118 8.33 -2.60 7.80
CA ALA A 118 7.33 -2.06 8.71
C ALA A 118 6.69 -0.81 8.09
N PHE A 119 5.42 -0.56 8.44
CA PHE A 119 4.74 0.67 8.04
C PHE A 119 5.12 1.81 8.98
N PHE A 120 5.64 2.89 8.40
CA PHE A 120 5.79 4.19 9.05
C PHE A 120 4.96 5.17 8.24
N LEU A 121 3.73 5.45 8.66
CA LEU A 121 2.85 6.33 7.87
C LEU A 121 3.30 7.79 7.99
N GLN A 122 3.05 8.56 6.95
CA GLN A 122 3.03 10.02 7.07
C GLN A 122 1.91 10.41 8.03
N VAL A 123 2.18 11.29 8.97
CA VAL A 123 1.25 11.69 10.02
C VAL A 123 0.92 13.18 9.84
N PRO A 124 -0.36 13.56 9.70
CA PRO A 124 -0.76 14.97 9.66
C PRO A 124 -0.34 15.74 10.92
N ASP A 125 0.00 17.01 10.76
CA ASP A 125 0.45 17.89 11.86
C ASP A 125 -0.53 17.91 13.04
N HIS A 126 -1.85 17.89 12.80
CA HIS A 126 -2.83 17.89 13.89
C HIS A 126 -2.83 16.59 14.70
N ILE A 127 -2.44 15.46 14.11
CA ILE A 127 -2.25 14.21 14.82
C ILE A 127 -0.93 14.26 15.57
N TRP A 128 0.14 14.71 14.91
CA TRP A 128 1.45 14.89 15.56
C TRP A 128 1.36 15.79 16.79
N ALA A 129 0.69 16.93 16.68
CA ALA A 129 0.47 17.87 17.78
C ALA A 129 -0.25 17.26 18.99
N LYS A 130 -1.26 16.40 18.75
CA LYS A 130 -1.95 15.68 19.84
C LYS A 130 -1.03 14.70 20.56
N VAL A 131 -0.18 13.99 19.82
CA VAL A 131 0.79 13.04 20.38
C VAL A 131 1.86 13.80 21.18
N ALA A 132 2.44 14.84 20.57
CA ALA A 132 3.44 15.71 21.19
C ALA A 132 2.94 16.30 22.52
N ALA A 133 1.73 16.89 22.53
CA ALA A 133 1.11 17.43 23.73
C ALA A 133 0.87 16.37 24.82
N ARG A 134 0.48 15.14 24.44
CA ARG A 134 0.25 14.05 25.40
C ARG A 134 1.52 13.59 26.10
N TYR A 135 2.65 13.59 25.40
CA TYR A 135 3.92 13.07 25.91
C TYR A 135 4.92 14.16 26.32
N GLY A 136 4.53 15.44 26.21
CA GLY A 136 5.40 16.57 26.56
C GLY A 136 6.61 16.71 25.63
N VAL A 137 6.45 16.32 24.37
CA VAL A 137 7.49 16.45 23.33
C VAL A 137 7.29 17.79 22.63
N PRO A 138 8.31 18.67 22.57
CA PRO A 138 8.22 19.89 21.76
C PRO A 138 8.18 19.55 20.27
N ILE A 139 7.52 20.39 19.48
CA ILE A 139 7.51 20.28 18.02
C ILE A 139 8.39 21.41 17.50
N ASP A 140 9.47 21.05 16.82
CA ASP A 140 10.32 22.05 16.18
C ASP A 140 9.66 22.51 14.87
N PRO A 141 9.86 23.76 14.43
CA PRO A 141 9.28 24.23 13.16
C PRO A 141 9.68 23.38 11.95
N GLU A 142 10.83 22.71 12.01
CA GLU A 142 11.33 21.79 10.98
C GLU A 142 10.57 20.45 10.94
N ASP A 143 9.85 20.10 12.02
CA ASP A 143 9.02 18.88 12.09
C ASP A 143 7.65 19.05 11.45
N LEU A 144 7.22 20.30 11.22
CA LEU A 144 5.96 20.61 10.56
C LEU A 144 6.18 20.58 9.05
N GLY A 145 5.24 19.99 8.32
CA GLY A 145 5.29 20.07 6.86
C GLY A 145 5.23 21.53 6.40
N ASP A 146 6.05 21.91 5.42
CA ASP A 146 5.86 23.15 4.69
C ASP A 146 4.39 23.16 4.24
N GLY A 147 3.58 24.11 4.72
CA GLY A 147 2.12 24.11 4.55
C GLY A 147 1.62 24.31 3.11
N GLU A 148 2.35 23.82 2.11
CA GLU A 148 1.98 23.79 0.71
C GLU A 148 1.25 22.48 0.38
N THR A 149 -0.07 22.52 0.57
CA THR A 149 -1.03 21.76 -0.25
C THR A 149 -1.64 22.66 -1.30
#